data_AF-A0A3C0I005-F1
#
_entry.id   AF-A0A3C0I005-F1
#
_cell.length_a   1.000
_cell.length_b   1.000
_cell.length_c   1.000
_cell.angle_alpha   90.00
_cell.angle_beta   90.00
_cell.angle_gamma   90.00
#
_symmetry.space_group_name_H-M   'P 1'
#
loop_
_entity.id
_entity.type
_entity.pdbx_description
1 polymer ?
#
loop_
_entity_poly.entity_id
_entity_poly.type
_entity_poly.pdbx_seq_one_letter_code
_entity_poly.pdbx_strand_id
1 'polypeptide(L)'
;MSSKHEPFDETAKVFYRRFFENKGLLVETEREVFFRARKIDLVVTCSESEQNSLDNTIFSHFRSINILELKGPNDPLTMKDYNRILMRAWGLGGLEEKTEEEEETDEESAEEEEAVSDDIKLLPSHRTLTIVSVTKPNKILKTLKEEFQFSQTEPGIYHCKAGQIKRWIICPSELLLVEKNYPLLPLARGKKLAEFISICVRDDLV
;
A
#
# COMPACT_ATOMS: atom_id res chain seq x y z
N MET A 1 -29.51 -5.21 6.65
CA MET A 1 -28.08 -5.49 6.91
C MET A 1 -27.34 -4.18 6.78
N SER A 2 -27.06 -3.49 7.89
CA SER A 2 -26.26 -2.26 7.85
C SER A 2 -24.85 -2.62 7.41
N SER A 3 -24.36 -2.06 6.32
CA SER A 3 -22.93 -2.14 6.03
C SER A 3 -22.22 -1.54 7.24
N LYS A 4 -21.37 -2.35 7.89
CA LYS A 4 -20.39 -1.86 8.86
C LYS A 4 -19.28 -1.17 8.07
N HIS A 5 -19.61 -0.10 7.34
CA HIS A 5 -18.58 0.72 6.72
C HIS A 5 -17.87 1.42 7.89
N GLU A 6 -16.64 1.03 8.19
CA GLU A 6 -15.85 1.73 9.19
C GLU A 6 -15.46 3.10 8.59
N PRO A 7 -15.91 4.23 9.16
CA PRO A 7 -15.55 5.55 8.65
C PRO A 7 -14.04 5.79 8.74
N PHE A 8 -13.34 5.06 9.61
CA PHE A 8 -11.90 5.08 9.75
C PHE A 8 -11.18 4.65 8.46
N ASP A 9 -11.60 3.52 7.86
CA ASP A 9 -10.96 3.00 6.65
C ASP A 9 -11.20 3.93 5.46
N GLU A 10 -12.42 4.44 5.28
CA GLU A 10 -12.70 5.37 4.18
C GLU A 10 -12.00 6.73 4.36
N THR A 11 -11.95 7.27 5.58
CA THR A 11 -11.24 8.55 5.82
C THR A 11 -9.75 8.40 5.57
N ALA A 12 -9.14 7.31 6.05
CA ALA A 12 -7.72 7.02 5.81
C ALA A 12 -7.46 6.82 4.32
N LYS A 13 -8.28 6.02 3.64
CA LYS A 13 -8.17 5.78 2.20
C LYS A 13 -8.28 7.07 1.39
N VAL A 14 -9.24 7.94 1.68
CA VAL A 14 -9.37 9.26 1.03
C VAL A 14 -8.15 10.14 1.30
N PHE A 15 -7.64 10.15 2.53
CA PHE A 15 -6.43 10.88 2.88
C PHE A 15 -5.22 10.42 2.05
N TYR A 16 -4.95 9.11 1.99
CA TYR A 16 -3.80 8.58 1.24
C TYR A 16 -3.96 8.71 -0.26
N ARG A 17 -5.18 8.55 -0.78
CA ARG A 17 -5.48 8.84 -2.18
C ARG A 17 -5.02 10.25 -2.52
N ARG A 18 -5.50 11.26 -1.78
CA ARG A 18 -5.11 12.66 -1.97
C ARG A 18 -3.62 12.90 -1.75
N PHE A 19 -3.02 12.27 -0.74
CA PHE A 19 -1.58 12.39 -0.47
C PHE A 19 -0.74 11.97 -1.68
N PHE A 20 -1.06 10.83 -2.30
CA PHE A 20 -0.33 10.32 -3.45
C PHE A 20 -0.69 11.08 -4.74
N GLU A 21 -1.97 11.41 -4.97
CA GLU A 21 -2.41 12.24 -6.12
C GLU A 21 -1.74 13.62 -6.09
N ASN A 22 -1.61 14.26 -4.92
CA ASN A 22 -0.92 15.55 -4.76
C ASN A 22 0.59 15.46 -5.05
N LYS A 23 1.16 14.25 -5.07
CA LYS A 23 2.54 13.99 -5.49
C LYS A 23 2.65 13.64 -6.99
N GLY A 24 1.55 13.71 -7.73
CA GLY A 24 1.48 13.39 -9.15
C GLY A 24 1.38 11.90 -9.46
N LEU A 25 1.12 11.05 -8.46
CA LEU A 25 1.09 9.61 -8.64
C LEU A 25 -0.28 9.12 -9.12
N LEU A 26 -0.28 8.08 -9.97
CA LEU A 26 -1.52 7.40 -10.35
C LEU A 26 -2.00 6.52 -9.20
N VAL A 27 -3.21 6.78 -8.71
CA VAL A 27 -3.81 6.04 -7.59
C VAL A 27 -5.14 5.43 -8.00
N GLU A 28 -5.23 4.12 -7.91
CA GLU A 28 -6.48 3.38 -8.02
C GLU A 28 -6.99 3.02 -6.62
N THR A 29 -8.16 3.54 -6.27
CA THR A 29 -8.86 3.09 -5.07
C THR A 29 -9.62 1.81 -5.36
N GLU A 30 -9.58 0.85 -4.45
CA GLU A 30 -10.51 -0.28 -4.49
C GLU A 30 -10.35 -1.19 -5.74
N ARG A 31 -9.13 -1.64 -6.03
CA ARG A 31 -8.86 -2.57 -7.15
C ARG A 31 -9.28 -4.00 -6.78
N GLU A 32 -10.21 -4.54 -7.56
CA GLU A 32 -10.62 -5.94 -7.47
C GLU A 32 -9.67 -6.81 -8.28
N VAL A 33 -9.13 -7.85 -7.65
CA VAL A 33 -8.30 -8.86 -8.31
C VAL A 33 -9.01 -10.19 -8.09
N PHE A 34 -9.46 -10.83 -9.17
CA PHE A 34 -10.33 -12.01 -9.20
C PHE A 34 -11.79 -11.76 -8.74
N PHE A 35 -12.68 -12.71 -9.04
CA PHE A 35 -14.12 -12.58 -8.78
C PHE A 35 -14.46 -12.55 -7.27
N ARG A 36 -15.00 -11.42 -6.79
CA ARG A 36 -15.77 -11.19 -5.55
C ARG A 36 -15.05 -11.32 -4.20
N ALA A 37 -13.73 -11.23 -4.11
CA ALA A 37 -13.01 -11.55 -2.87
C ALA A 37 -12.25 -10.38 -2.18
N ARG A 38 -12.94 -9.29 -1.82
CA ARG A 38 -12.38 -8.05 -1.19
C ARG A 38 -11.37 -7.30 -2.07
N LYS A 39 -11.47 -5.98 -2.06
CA LYS A 39 -10.65 -5.07 -2.87
C LYS A 39 -9.38 -4.67 -2.15
N ILE A 40 -8.31 -4.41 -2.90
CA ILE A 40 -7.13 -3.71 -2.37
C ILE A 40 -7.55 -2.27 -2.11
N ASP A 41 -7.20 -1.69 -0.95
CA ASP A 41 -7.64 -0.33 -0.60
C ASP A 41 -7.09 0.71 -1.58
N LEU A 42 -5.78 0.65 -1.83
CA LEU A 42 -5.07 1.51 -2.79
C LEU A 42 -4.01 0.73 -3.58
N VAL A 43 -3.99 0.93 -4.89
CA VAL A 43 -2.87 0.59 -5.77
C VAL A 43 -2.31 1.89 -6.32
N VAL A 44 -1.00 2.08 -6.14
CA VAL A 44 -0.30 3.27 -6.62
C VAL A 44 0.74 2.84 -7.66
N THR A 45 0.63 3.37 -8.87
CA THR A 45 1.56 3.12 -9.97
C THR A 45 2.43 4.35 -10.16
N CYS A 46 3.74 4.14 -10.30
CA CYS A 46 4.68 5.24 -10.51
C CYS A 46 5.86 4.82 -11.39
N SER A 47 6.39 5.79 -12.12
CA SER A 47 7.70 5.78 -12.76
C SER A 47 8.83 5.95 -11.73
N GLU A 48 10.06 5.69 -12.16
CA GLU A 48 11.25 5.93 -11.33
C GLU A 48 11.40 7.41 -10.96
N SER A 49 11.05 8.33 -11.88
CA SER A 49 11.14 9.78 -11.62
C SER A 49 10.16 10.25 -10.55
N GLU A 50 8.94 9.70 -10.56
CA GLU A 50 7.88 10.01 -9.60
C GLU A 50 8.18 9.43 -8.20
N GLN A 51 8.88 8.28 -8.16
CA GLN A 51 9.28 7.65 -6.91
C GLN A 51 10.18 8.54 -6.06
N ASN A 52 11.04 9.36 -6.67
CA ASN A 52 11.93 10.28 -5.95
C ASN A 52 11.17 11.28 -5.05
N SER A 53 9.90 11.57 -5.37
CA SER A 53 9.03 12.42 -4.54
C SER A 53 8.69 11.80 -3.16
N LEU A 54 8.98 10.50 -2.99
CA LEU A 54 8.72 9.70 -1.79
C LEU A 54 9.99 9.39 -0.96
N ASP A 55 11.18 9.73 -1.44
CA ASP A 55 12.46 9.35 -0.80
C ASP A 55 12.58 9.80 0.66
N ASN A 56 12.03 10.97 0.97
CA ASN A 56 12.04 11.53 2.31
C ASN A 56 10.83 11.10 3.15
N THR A 57 10.10 10.08 2.71
CA THR A 57 8.92 9.56 3.39
C THR A 57 9.10 8.09 3.77
N ILE A 58 8.20 7.61 4.62
CA ILE A 58 8.06 6.20 4.98
C ILE A 58 7.66 5.30 3.79
N PHE A 59 7.38 5.88 2.63
CA PHE A 59 7.10 5.16 1.39
C PHE A 59 8.31 5.10 0.44
N SER A 60 9.50 5.49 0.90
CA SER A 60 10.75 5.43 0.10
C SER A 60 11.11 4.01 -0.38
N HIS A 61 10.57 2.96 0.24
CA HIS A 61 10.76 1.57 -0.19
C HIS A 61 9.83 1.13 -1.32
N PHE A 62 8.98 2.03 -1.82
CA PHE A 62 8.06 1.74 -2.91
C PHE A 62 8.81 1.35 -4.19
N ARG A 63 8.10 0.75 -5.13
CA ARG A 63 8.59 0.32 -6.44
C ARG A 63 7.59 0.79 -7.51
N SER A 64 7.68 0.27 -8.72
CA SER A 64 6.80 0.66 -9.83
C SER A 64 5.31 0.47 -9.51
N ILE A 65 4.96 -0.59 -8.78
CA ILE A 65 3.58 -0.86 -8.35
C ILE A 65 3.54 -1.06 -6.83
N ASN A 66 2.72 -0.28 -6.14
CA ASN A 66 2.63 -0.29 -4.68
C ASN A 66 1.22 -0.62 -4.22
N ILE A 67 1.12 -1.68 -3.42
CA ILE A 67 -0.12 -2.14 -2.82
C ILE A 67 -0.12 -1.63 -1.38
N LEU A 68 -1.12 -0.84 -1.02
CA LEU A 68 -1.33 -0.36 0.34
C LEU A 68 -2.64 -0.95 0.88
N GLU A 69 -2.53 -1.76 1.92
CA GLU A 69 -3.68 -2.30 2.66
C GLU A 69 -3.74 -1.65 4.04
N LEU A 70 -4.91 -1.12 4.40
CA LEU A 70 -5.17 -0.46 5.66
C LEU A 70 -5.97 -1.39 6.58
N LYS A 71 -5.50 -1.59 7.81
CA LYS A 71 -6.14 -2.46 8.80
C LYS A 71 -6.50 -1.64 10.03
N GLY A 72 -7.81 -1.36 10.15
CA GLY A 72 -8.41 -0.61 11.24
C GLY A 72 -8.43 -1.35 12.60
N PRO A 73 -8.93 -0.70 13.66
CA PRO A 73 -9.03 -1.29 14.99
C PRO A 73 -10.05 -2.43 15.09
N ASN A 74 -11.14 -2.40 14.31
CA ASN A 74 -12.15 -3.46 14.29
C ASN A 74 -11.97 -4.44 13.12
N ASP A 75 -10.96 -4.22 12.28
CA ASP A 75 -10.53 -5.13 11.22
C ASP A 75 -9.04 -5.51 11.41
N PRO A 76 -8.71 -6.32 12.43
CA PRO A 76 -7.34 -6.70 12.72
C PRO A 76 -6.74 -7.60 11.63
N LEU A 77 -5.44 -7.49 11.39
CA LEU A 77 -4.73 -8.34 10.44
C LEU A 77 -4.66 -9.80 10.94
N THR A 78 -5.32 -10.72 10.23
CA THR A 78 -5.23 -12.17 10.48
C THR A 78 -4.38 -12.91 9.43
N MET A 79 -4.00 -14.16 9.69
CA MET A 79 -3.32 -15.00 8.68
C MET A 79 -4.15 -15.20 7.42
N LYS A 80 -5.48 -15.32 7.57
CA LYS A 80 -6.40 -15.43 6.43
C LYS A 80 -6.37 -14.17 5.58
N ASP A 81 -6.37 -13.00 6.22
CA ASP A 81 -6.25 -11.72 5.51
C ASP A 81 -4.90 -11.59 4.83
N TYR A 82 -3.81 -11.91 5.52
CA TYR A 82 -2.46 -11.87 4.94
C TYR A 82 -2.33 -12.72 3.67
N ASN A 83 -2.81 -13.97 3.68
CA ASN A 83 -2.80 -14.83 2.50
C ASN A 83 -3.64 -14.24 1.35
N ARG A 84 -4.80 -13.65 1.66
CA ARG A 84 -5.66 -13.01 0.66
C ARG A 84 -5.03 -11.74 0.07
N ILE A 85 -4.42 -10.91 0.91
CA ILE A 85 -3.69 -9.71 0.48
C ILE A 85 -2.55 -10.14 -0.46
N LEU A 86 -1.78 -11.15 -0.08
CA LEU A 86 -0.67 -11.65 -0.90
C LEU A 86 -1.16 -12.21 -2.23
N MET A 87 -2.22 -13.02 -2.24
CA MET A 87 -2.83 -13.54 -3.46
C MET A 87 -3.25 -12.41 -4.42
N ARG A 88 -3.89 -11.35 -3.89
CA ARG A 88 -4.29 -10.18 -4.69
C ARG A 88 -3.07 -9.42 -5.23
N ALA A 89 -2.06 -9.18 -4.39
CA ALA A 89 -0.82 -8.53 -4.80
C ALA A 89 -0.09 -9.33 -5.90
N TRP A 90 -0.14 -10.66 -5.86
CA TRP A 90 0.38 -11.54 -6.90
C TRP A 90 -0.45 -11.50 -8.19
N GLY A 91 -1.77 -11.48 -8.09
CA GLY A 91 -2.67 -11.47 -9.24
C GLY A 91 -2.63 -10.19 -10.07
N LEU A 92 -2.09 -9.08 -9.55
CA LEU A 92 -2.10 -7.78 -10.25
C LEU A 92 -1.43 -7.80 -11.63
N GLY A 93 -0.33 -8.51 -11.82
CA GLY A 93 0.32 -8.58 -13.14
C GLY A 93 -0.20 -9.70 -14.04
N GLY A 94 -1.32 -10.33 -13.68
CA GLY A 94 -2.11 -11.15 -14.60
C GLY A 94 -3.42 -10.47 -14.99
N LEU A 95 -3.59 -9.19 -14.65
CA LEU A 95 -4.72 -8.38 -15.13
C LEU A 95 -4.29 -7.74 -16.44
N GLU A 96 -5.12 -7.89 -17.47
CA GLU A 96 -5.00 -7.10 -18.69
C GLU A 96 -5.20 -5.62 -18.34
N GLU A 97 -4.38 -4.75 -18.92
CA GLU A 97 -4.64 -3.32 -18.87
C GLU A 97 -5.96 -3.07 -19.58
N LYS A 98 -6.94 -2.49 -18.87
CA LYS A 98 -8.14 -2.00 -19.52
C LYS A 98 -7.77 -0.74 -20.27
N THR A 99 -7.28 -0.87 -21.49
CA THR A 99 -7.32 0.23 -22.45
C THR A 99 -8.80 0.58 -22.66
N GLU A 100 -9.18 1.85 -22.45
CA GLU A 100 -10.55 2.33 -22.64
C GLU A 100 -10.95 2.42 -24.13
N GLU A 101 -10.36 1.60 -25.00
CA GLU A 101 -10.62 1.56 -26.44
C GLU A 101 -10.90 0.13 -26.88
N GLU A 102 -12.08 -0.37 -26.52
CA GLU A 102 -12.79 -1.38 -27.31
C GLU A 102 -14.15 -0.80 -27.69
N GLU A 103 -14.14 0.36 -28.38
CA GLU A 103 -15.19 0.62 -29.36
C GLU A 103 -14.71 0.06 -30.69
N GLU A 104 -15.46 -0.93 -31.18
CA GLU A 104 -15.26 -1.68 -32.42
C GLU A 104 -14.82 -0.79 -33.58
N THR A 105 -13.60 -0.97 -34.06
CA THR A 105 -13.30 -0.82 -35.49
C THR A 105 -12.18 -1.79 -35.88
N ASP A 106 -12.57 -2.84 -36.60
CA ASP A 106 -11.68 -3.60 -37.46
C ASP A 106 -11.01 -2.61 -38.44
N GLU A 107 -9.69 -2.48 -38.40
CA GLU A 107 -8.85 -2.37 -39.60
C GLU A 107 -7.36 -2.46 -39.24
N GLU A 108 -6.65 -3.25 -40.04
CA GLU A 108 -5.28 -3.71 -39.85
C GLU A 108 -4.22 -2.58 -39.94
N SER A 109 -3.05 -2.90 -39.39
CA SER A 109 -1.71 -2.33 -39.60
C SER A 109 -1.27 -1.16 -38.73
N ALA A 110 -0.47 -1.48 -37.71
CA ALA A 110 0.63 -0.64 -37.23
C ALA A 110 1.70 -1.52 -36.59
N GLU A 111 2.94 -1.10 -36.76
CA GLU A 111 4.17 -1.82 -36.49
C GLU A 111 4.34 -2.18 -35.01
N GLU A 112 4.75 -3.42 -34.71
CA GLU A 112 5.12 -3.89 -33.37
C GLU A 112 6.46 -3.26 -32.94
N GLU A 113 6.45 -1.98 -32.57
CA GLU A 113 7.59 -1.34 -31.90
C GLU A 113 7.55 -1.63 -30.38
N GLU A 114 8.37 -2.62 -29.99
CA GLU A 114 8.93 -2.86 -28.64
C GLU A 114 8.02 -2.78 -27.39
N ALA A 115 7.03 -3.67 -27.29
CA ALA A 115 6.27 -3.93 -26.05
C ALA A 115 7.05 -4.67 -24.94
N VAL A 116 8.38 -4.86 -25.07
CA VAL A 116 9.20 -5.62 -24.11
C VAL A 116 9.38 -4.87 -22.79
N SER A 117 9.17 -3.55 -22.77
CA SER A 117 9.44 -2.71 -21.59
C SER A 117 8.34 -2.75 -20.51
N ASP A 118 7.08 -2.98 -20.89
CA ASP A 118 5.96 -2.99 -19.94
C ASP A 118 5.76 -4.35 -19.24
N ASP A 119 6.10 -5.46 -19.91
CA ASP A 119 6.02 -6.80 -19.32
C ASP A 119 6.92 -6.98 -18.09
N ILE A 120 8.04 -6.25 -18.02
CA ILE A 120 8.94 -6.29 -16.86
C ILE A 120 8.24 -5.71 -15.61
N LYS A 121 7.37 -4.69 -15.77
CA LYS A 121 6.59 -4.12 -14.67
C LYS A 121 5.56 -5.13 -14.13
N LEU A 122 5.20 -6.14 -14.93
CA LEU A 122 4.35 -7.26 -14.51
C LEU A 122 5.10 -8.25 -13.62
N LEU A 123 6.42 -8.20 -13.46
CA LEU A 123 7.11 -9.12 -12.55
C LEU A 123 6.82 -8.78 -11.07
N PRO A 124 6.64 -9.79 -10.19
CA PRO A 124 6.40 -9.56 -8.76
C PRO A 124 7.52 -8.77 -8.07
N SER A 125 8.74 -8.80 -8.61
CA SER A 125 9.87 -8.00 -8.14
C SER A 125 9.63 -6.50 -8.26
N HIS A 126 8.80 -6.03 -9.19
CA HIS A 126 8.48 -4.60 -9.34
C HIS A 126 7.38 -4.12 -8.39
N ARG A 127 6.92 -5.01 -7.49
CA ARG A 127 5.81 -4.74 -6.59
C ARG A 127 6.28 -4.63 -5.15
N THR A 128 5.64 -3.72 -4.42
CA THR A 128 5.77 -3.56 -2.97
C THR A 128 4.40 -3.74 -2.34
N LEU A 129 4.32 -4.55 -1.29
CA LEU A 129 3.13 -4.66 -0.44
C LEU A 129 3.42 -4.03 0.91
N THR A 130 2.63 -3.02 1.29
CA THR A 130 2.66 -2.40 2.60
C THR A 130 1.31 -2.57 3.29
N ILE A 131 1.31 -3.23 4.45
CA ILE A 131 0.12 -3.38 5.29
C ILE A 131 0.28 -2.42 6.47
N VAL A 132 -0.58 -1.42 6.56
CA VAL A 132 -0.60 -0.49 7.69
C VAL A 132 -1.61 -0.98 8.70
N SER A 133 -1.12 -1.39 9.87
CA SER A 133 -1.94 -1.94 10.94
C SER A 133 -1.98 -1.00 12.14
N VAL A 134 -3.14 -0.37 12.33
CA VAL A 134 -3.38 0.62 13.40
C VAL A 134 -3.21 0.00 14.78
N THR A 135 -3.63 -1.26 14.92
CA THR A 135 -3.43 -2.07 16.12
C THR A 135 -2.36 -3.10 15.84
N LYS A 136 -1.28 -3.09 16.64
CA LYS A 136 -0.15 -4.00 16.44
C LYS A 136 -0.59 -5.47 16.40
N PRO A 137 -0.35 -6.19 15.28
CA PRO A 137 -0.90 -7.51 15.10
C PRO A 137 0.08 -8.58 15.65
N ASN A 138 0.24 -8.61 16.98
CA ASN A 138 1.26 -9.40 17.69
C ASN A 138 1.28 -10.90 17.32
N LYS A 139 0.09 -11.53 17.22
CA LYS A 139 -0.03 -12.97 16.94
C LYS A 139 0.56 -13.32 15.57
N ILE A 140 0.16 -12.58 14.52
CA ILE A 140 0.64 -12.81 13.17
C ILE A 140 2.10 -12.39 13.00
N LEU A 141 2.55 -11.30 13.62
CA LEU A 141 3.97 -10.91 13.56
C LEU A 141 4.89 -12.02 14.08
N LYS A 142 4.48 -12.74 15.13
CA LYS A 142 5.22 -13.91 15.62
C LYS A 142 5.28 -15.02 14.56
N THR A 143 4.13 -15.41 14.00
CA THR A 143 4.07 -16.44 12.95
C THR A 143 4.87 -16.06 11.71
N LEU A 144 4.76 -14.80 11.24
CA LEU A 144 5.47 -14.33 10.06
C LEU A 144 6.98 -14.20 10.29
N LYS A 145 7.42 -13.96 11.53
CA LYS A 145 8.85 -14.00 11.89
C LYS A 145 9.41 -15.41 11.73
N GLU A 146 8.69 -16.42 12.22
CA GLU A 146 9.09 -17.82 12.19
C GLU A 146 9.11 -18.37 10.75
N GLU A 147 8.06 -18.10 9.97
CA GLU A 147 7.88 -18.68 8.62
C GLU A 147 8.55 -17.87 7.50
N PHE A 148 8.49 -16.54 7.57
CA PHE A 148 8.89 -15.65 6.46
C PHE A 148 9.99 -14.67 6.85
N GLN A 149 10.65 -14.87 8.00
CA GLN A 149 11.76 -14.04 8.47
C GLN A 149 11.40 -12.55 8.55
N PHE A 150 10.15 -12.23 8.90
CA PHE A 150 9.80 -10.85 9.23
C PHE A 150 10.62 -10.40 10.44
N SER A 151 11.26 -9.25 10.29
CA SER A 151 12.07 -8.65 11.35
C SER A 151 11.76 -7.17 11.47
N GLN A 152 11.81 -6.68 12.70
CA GLN A 152 11.68 -5.25 12.95
C GLN A 152 12.96 -4.55 12.51
N THR A 153 12.82 -3.59 11.60
CA THR A 153 13.94 -2.79 11.08
C THR A 153 14.05 -1.46 11.81
N GLU A 154 12.89 -0.89 12.17
CA GLU A 154 12.76 0.33 12.97
C GLU A 154 11.54 0.21 13.91
N PRO A 155 11.39 1.07 14.93
CA PRO A 155 10.18 1.15 15.74
C PRO A 155 8.92 1.17 14.86
N GLY A 156 8.05 0.16 14.99
CA GLY A 156 6.83 0.01 14.19
C GLY A 156 6.98 -0.49 12.76
N ILE A 157 8.19 -0.73 12.23
CA ILE A 157 8.41 -1.14 10.83
C ILE A 157 8.96 -2.57 10.76
N TYR A 158 8.14 -3.48 10.24
CA TYR A 158 8.47 -4.90 10.07
C TYR A 158 8.63 -5.23 8.59
N HIS A 159 9.77 -5.79 8.20
CA HIS A 159 10.09 -6.10 6.81
C HIS A 159 10.36 -7.60 6.63
N CYS A 160 9.83 -8.16 5.54
CA CYS A 160 10.12 -9.51 5.09
C CYS A 160 11.29 -9.53 4.12
N LYS A 161 12.39 -10.18 4.50
CA LYS A 161 13.57 -10.31 3.63
C LYS A 161 13.41 -11.38 2.54
N ALA A 162 12.44 -12.28 2.67
CA ALA A 162 12.22 -13.39 1.77
C ALA A 162 11.10 -13.08 0.75
N GLY A 163 11.10 -13.82 -0.37
CA GLY A 163 10.06 -13.78 -1.39
C GLY A 163 10.29 -12.78 -2.52
N GLN A 164 9.45 -12.85 -3.56
CA GLN A 164 9.60 -12.03 -4.77
C GLN A 164 8.95 -10.64 -4.61
N ILE A 165 7.78 -10.54 -3.99
CA ILE A 165 7.16 -9.27 -3.61
C ILE A 165 7.78 -8.82 -2.29
N LYS A 166 8.32 -7.61 -2.25
CA LYS A 166 8.81 -7.04 -1.00
C LYS A 166 7.65 -6.62 -0.11
N ARG A 167 7.72 -6.94 1.19
CA ARG A 167 6.57 -6.86 2.10
C ARG A 167 6.90 -6.14 3.39
N TRP A 168 6.05 -5.19 3.77
CA TRP A 168 6.13 -4.43 5.00
C TRP A 168 4.82 -4.54 5.79
N ILE A 169 4.96 -4.62 7.12
CA ILE A 169 3.87 -4.35 8.05
C ILE A 169 4.31 -3.15 8.89
N ILE A 170 3.51 -2.09 8.87
CA ILE A 170 3.80 -0.84 9.58
C ILE A 170 2.74 -0.61 10.66
N CYS A 171 3.20 -0.32 11.87
CA CYS A 171 2.36 -0.03 13.03
C CYS A 171 2.53 1.46 13.40
N PRO A 172 1.62 2.35 12.97
CA PRO A 172 1.77 3.80 13.14
C PRO A 172 2.03 4.25 14.58
N SER A 173 1.38 3.61 15.55
CA SER A 173 1.51 3.94 16.98
C SER A 173 2.91 3.70 17.56
N GLU A 174 3.77 2.93 16.87
CA GLU A 174 5.14 2.64 17.28
C GLU A 174 6.19 3.46 16.52
N LEU A 175 5.78 4.24 15.51
CA LEU A 175 6.70 5.03 14.71
C LEU A 175 7.38 6.15 15.54
N LEU A 176 8.61 6.45 15.14
CA LEU A 176 9.32 7.64 15.61
C LEU A 176 8.62 8.90 15.10
N LEU A 177 8.59 9.96 15.93
CA LEU A 177 8.01 11.26 15.59
C LEU A 177 9.01 12.09 14.77
N VAL A 178 9.25 11.67 13.53
CA VAL A 178 10.16 12.31 12.58
C VAL A 178 9.45 12.52 11.25
N GLU A 179 9.83 13.55 10.50
CA GLU A 179 9.14 13.98 9.27
C GLU A 179 8.87 12.83 8.28
N LYS A 180 9.84 11.92 8.11
CA LYS A 180 9.65 10.77 7.20
C LYS A 180 8.40 9.94 7.53
N ASN A 181 8.03 9.86 8.80
CA ASN A 181 6.91 9.05 9.28
C ASN A 181 5.58 9.82 9.32
N TYR A 182 5.59 11.14 9.12
CA TYR A 182 4.40 11.99 9.20
C TYR A 182 3.24 11.50 8.33
N PRO A 183 3.46 10.94 7.12
CA PRO A 183 2.33 10.44 6.33
C PRO A 183 1.51 9.37 7.04
N LEU A 184 2.10 8.56 7.93
CA LEU A 184 1.40 7.48 8.63
C LEU A 184 0.98 7.82 10.07
N LEU A 185 1.55 8.86 10.68
CA LEU A 185 1.24 9.24 12.07
C LEU A 185 -0.21 9.71 12.32
N PRO A 186 -0.98 10.25 11.34
CA PRO A 186 -2.43 10.46 11.51
C PRO A 186 -3.20 9.19 11.88
N LEU A 187 -2.67 8.00 11.55
CA LEU A 187 -3.27 6.71 11.91
C LEU A 187 -2.79 6.15 13.26
N ALA A 188 -1.89 6.85 13.95
CA ALA A 188 -1.45 6.44 15.27
C ALA A 188 -2.61 6.50 16.28
N ARG A 189 -2.43 5.87 17.44
CA ARG A 189 -3.43 5.84 18.51
C ARG A 189 -2.88 6.29 19.85
N GLY A 190 -3.79 6.76 20.70
CA GLY A 190 -3.52 7.12 22.07
C GLY A 190 -2.44 8.21 22.17
N LYS A 191 -1.47 8.00 23.06
CA LYS A 191 -0.42 9.00 23.34
C LYS A 191 0.37 9.40 22.10
N LYS A 192 0.66 8.46 21.20
CA LYS A 192 1.44 8.73 19.97
C LYS A 192 0.74 9.74 19.07
N LEU A 193 -0.57 9.60 18.89
CA LEU A 193 -1.36 10.54 18.09
C LEU A 193 -1.41 11.92 18.74
N ALA A 194 -1.59 11.98 20.06
CA ALA A 194 -1.59 13.25 20.79
C ALA A 194 -0.24 13.98 20.69
N GLU A 195 0.88 13.25 20.79
CA GLU A 195 2.22 13.80 20.60
C GLU A 195 2.41 14.32 19.17
N PHE A 196 1.93 13.59 18.15
CA PHE A 196 2.00 14.04 16.76
C PHE A 196 1.14 15.29 16.50
N ILE A 197 -0.10 15.34 16.97
CA ILE A 197 -0.96 16.54 16.81
C ILE A 197 -0.29 17.77 17.45
N SER A 198 0.36 17.58 18.61
CA SER A 198 1.08 18.68 19.27
C SER A 198 2.24 19.21 18.43
N ILE A 199 2.93 18.34 17.70
CA ILE A 199 3.97 18.73 16.73
C ILE A 199 3.33 19.52 15.58
N CYS A 200 2.25 19.02 14.99
CA CYS A 200 1.63 19.70 13.86
C CYS A 200 1.13 21.10 14.20
N VAL A 201 0.57 21.30 15.40
CA VAL A 201 0.13 22.63 15.87
C VAL A 201 1.32 23.55 16.15
N ARG A 202 2.40 23.02 16.73
CA ARG A 202 3.61 23.82 17.05
C ARG A 202 4.35 24.26 15.80
N ASP A 203 4.42 23.39 14.80
CA ASP A 203 5.27 23.55 13.62
C ASP A 203 4.47 24.02 12.39
N ASP A 204 3.20 24.45 12.57
CA ASP A 204 2.30 24.99 11.55
C ASP A 204 2.10 24.05 10.33
N LEU A 205 1.95 22.76 10.60
CA LEU A 205 1.76 21.72 9.59
C LEU A 205 0.29 21.46 9.23
N VAL A 206 -0.66 22.18 9.85
CA VAL A 206 -2.12 22.05 9.65
C VAL A 206 -2.81 23.40 9.63
#